data_AF-A0A2V9B2Q9-F1
#
_entry.id   AF-A0A2V9B2Q9-F1
#
_cell.length_a   1.000
_cell.length_b   1.000
_cell.length_c   1.000
_cell.angle_alpha   90.00
_cell.angle_beta   90.00
_cell.angle_gamma   90.00
#
_symmetry.space_group_name_H-M   'P 1'
#
loop_
_entity.id
_entity.type
_entity.pdbx_description
1 polymer ?
#
loop_
_entity_poly.entity_id
_entity_poly.type
_entity_poly.pdbx_seq_one_letter_code
_entity_poly.pdbx_strand_id
1 'polypeptide(L)'
;MNKEAIGTLTGKFFYSDSRKTSDRVVGKPNPQTIGWSGQFLGLASPGLYRVQVFDRETQQPLEQRLVPAVDMHYWLIFENLEGLSRHIQNVKREIEAAIAARNSGCVHER
;
A
#
# COMPACT_ATOMS: atom_id res chain seq x y z
N MET A 1 -3.48 -13.88 -5.85
CA MET A 1 -3.91 -12.47 -5.99
C MET A 1 -5.43 -12.50 -5.96
N ASN A 2 -6.05 -11.92 -4.93
CA ASN A 2 -7.50 -11.99 -4.73
C ASN A 2 -8.20 -11.35 -5.94
N LYS A 3 -8.80 -12.18 -6.79
CA LYS A 3 -9.61 -11.76 -7.94
C LYS A 3 -10.98 -11.32 -7.46
N GLU A 4 -11.04 -10.44 -6.46
CA GLU A 4 -12.29 -9.81 -6.13
C GLU A 4 -12.70 -8.98 -7.34
N ALA A 5 -13.94 -9.17 -7.77
CA ALA A 5 -14.46 -8.40 -8.87
C ALA A 5 -14.30 -6.93 -8.52
N ILE A 6 -13.71 -6.16 -9.44
CA ILE A 6 -13.48 -4.72 -9.33
C ILE A 6 -14.72 -3.98 -8.77
N GLY A 7 -15.92 -4.46 -9.08
CA GLY A 7 -17.19 -3.89 -8.59
C GLY A 7 -17.56 -4.13 -7.11
N THR A 8 -16.90 -5.03 -6.37
CA THR A 8 -17.32 -5.43 -5.00
C THR A 8 -16.41 -4.92 -3.89
N LEU A 9 -15.54 -3.95 -4.19
CA LEU A 9 -14.53 -3.47 -3.23
C LEU A 9 -15.05 -2.42 -2.25
N THR A 10 -16.24 -1.87 -2.47
CA THR A 10 -16.84 -0.83 -1.61
C THR A 10 -16.82 -1.24 -0.13
N GLY A 11 -16.34 -0.36 0.73
CA GLY A 11 -16.22 -0.59 2.17
C GLY A 11 -14.93 -1.31 2.57
N LYS A 12 -14.24 -1.99 1.64
CA LYS A 12 -12.97 -2.67 1.92
C LYS A 12 -11.82 -1.68 2.04
N PHE A 13 -10.78 -2.13 2.72
CA PHE A 13 -9.57 -1.36 2.97
C PHE A 13 -8.46 -1.85 2.06
N PHE A 14 -7.55 -0.96 1.67
CA PHE A 14 -6.40 -1.32 0.85
C PHE A 14 -5.09 -0.78 1.39
N TYR A 15 -4.01 -1.45 1.01
CA TYR A 15 -2.64 -0.99 1.11
C TYR A 15 -1.94 -1.18 -0.24
N SER A 16 -1.34 -0.13 -0.78
CA SER A 16 -0.53 -0.23 -2.00
C SER A 16 0.91 -0.61 -1.64
N ASP A 17 1.37 -1.77 -2.10
CA ASP A 17 2.74 -2.22 -1.86
C ASP A 17 3.70 -1.68 -2.93
N SER A 18 4.51 -0.70 -2.53
CA SER A 18 5.55 -0.08 -3.36
C SER A 18 6.72 -1.01 -3.69
N ARG A 19 6.85 -2.16 -3.01
CA ARG A 19 7.93 -3.12 -3.30
C ARG A 19 7.64 -3.94 -4.55
N LYS A 20 6.37 -4.14 -4.90
CA LYS A 20 5.96 -4.94 -6.07
C LYS A 20 5.95 -4.16 -7.38
N THR A 21 6.08 -2.83 -7.35
CA THR A 21 6.34 -2.02 -8.55
C THR A 21 7.81 -2.09 -9.00
N SER A 22 8.71 -2.63 -8.16
CA SER A 22 10.16 -2.69 -8.41
C SER A 22 10.57 -3.66 -9.53
N ASP A 23 9.72 -4.57 -9.98
CA ASP A 23 10.10 -5.61 -10.95
C ASP A 23 10.01 -5.18 -12.43
N ARG A 24 9.61 -3.93 -12.74
CA ARG A 24 9.56 -3.48 -14.14
C ARG A 24 9.93 -2.00 -14.29
N VAL A 25 11.23 -1.74 -14.41
CA VAL A 25 11.87 -0.91 -15.47
C VAL A 25 13.28 -0.55 -14.98
N VAL A 26 14.28 -1.24 -15.52
CA VAL A 26 15.69 -0.82 -15.43
C VAL A 26 15.81 0.54 -16.13
N GLY A 27 16.26 1.57 -15.41
CA GLY A 27 16.70 2.84 -16.02
C GLY A 27 15.74 4.02 -15.99
N LYS A 28 14.62 3.98 -15.25
CA LYS A 28 13.83 5.18 -14.94
C LYS A 28 13.78 5.41 -13.43
N PRO A 29 13.85 6.67 -12.95
CA PRO A 29 13.58 6.96 -11.55
C PRO A 29 12.21 6.37 -11.23
N ASN A 30 12.19 5.38 -10.35
CA ASN A 30 10.96 4.76 -9.89
C ASN A 30 10.09 5.90 -9.36
N PRO A 31 8.89 6.16 -9.91
CA PRO A 31 8.01 7.14 -9.31
C PRO A 31 7.85 6.66 -7.88
N GLN A 32 8.26 7.51 -6.92
CA GLN A 32 8.11 7.25 -5.49
C GLN A 32 6.74 6.64 -5.32
N THR A 33 6.67 5.32 -5.16
CA THR A 33 5.37 4.67 -5.08
C THR A 33 4.96 4.97 -3.66
N ILE A 34 4.25 6.08 -3.50
CA ILE A 34 3.78 6.56 -2.21
C ILE A 34 2.89 5.44 -1.70
N GLY A 35 3.34 4.75 -0.64
CA GLY A 35 2.58 3.66 -0.03
C GLY A 35 1.30 4.25 0.54
N TRP A 36 0.18 4.04 -0.13
CA TRP A 36 -1.13 4.50 0.29
C TRP A 36 -1.84 3.41 1.08
N SER A 37 -2.50 3.85 2.14
CA SER A 37 -3.55 3.11 2.81
C SER A 37 -4.87 3.84 2.58
N GLY A 38 -5.95 3.09 2.43
CA GLY A 38 -7.25 3.71 2.20
C GLY A 38 -8.43 2.77 2.33
N GLN A 39 -9.61 3.31 2.08
CA GLN A 39 -10.85 2.57 1.96
C GLN A 39 -11.49 2.85 0.60
N PHE A 40 -12.07 1.84 -0.03
CA PHE A 40 -12.90 2.06 -1.20
C PHE A 40 -14.24 2.63 -0.77
N LEU A 41 -14.61 3.76 -1.38
CA LEU A 41 -15.94 4.35 -1.24
C LEU A 41 -16.88 3.86 -2.35
N GLY A 42 -16.32 3.28 -3.42
CA GLY A 42 -17.06 2.64 -4.49
C GLY A 42 -16.56 3.03 -5.88
N LEU A 43 -17.34 2.70 -6.90
CA LEU A 43 -17.07 3.10 -8.27
C LEU A 43 -17.57 4.53 -8.51
N ALA A 44 -16.70 5.40 -9.02
CA ALA A 44 -17.08 6.73 -9.49
C ALA A 44 -17.59 6.66 -10.94
N SER A 45 -16.95 5.84 -11.77
CA SER A 45 -17.34 5.52 -13.14
C SER A 45 -16.70 4.18 -13.56
N PRO A 46 -17.05 3.60 -14.71
CA PRO A 46 -16.40 2.37 -15.18
C PRO A 46 -14.88 2.52 -15.23
N GLY A 47 -14.17 1.69 -14.46
CA GLY A 47 -12.70 1.71 -14.39
C GLY A 47 -12.10 2.80 -13.49
N LEU A 48 -12.91 3.56 -12.75
CA LEU A 48 -12.43 4.61 -11.83
C LEU A 48 -13.06 4.46 -10.45
N TYR A 49 -12.21 4.32 -9.44
CA TYR A 49 -12.62 4.19 -8.05
C TYR A 49 -12.60 5.50 -7.32
N ARG A 50 -13.55 5.68 -6.40
CA ARG A 50 -13.46 6.65 -5.33
C ARG A 50 -12.88 5.97 -4.11
N VAL A 51 -11.82 6.55 -3.56
CA VAL A 51 -11.16 6.06 -2.35
C VAL A 51 -11.02 7.17 -1.32
N GLN A 52 -11.08 6.79 -0.04
CA GLN A 52 -10.61 7.61 1.07
C GLN A 52 -9.17 7.21 1.38
N VAL A 53 -8.24 8.15 1.30
CA VAL A 53 -6.85 7.94 1.71
C VAL A 53 -6.73 8.24 3.20
N PHE A 54 -5.98 7.39 3.90
CA PHE A 54 -5.64 7.57 5.31
C PHE A 54 -4.17 7.93 5.45
N ASP A 55 -3.87 8.76 6.45
CA ASP A 55 -2.52 9.01 6.91
C ASP A 55 -1.90 7.70 7.41
N ARG A 56 -0.65 7.46 7.02
CA ARG A 56 0.00 6.18 7.29
C ARG A 56 0.26 5.97 8.78
N GLU A 57 0.60 7.04 9.51
CA GLU A 57 1.01 6.96 10.91
C GLU A 57 -0.20 6.97 11.85
N THR A 58 -1.13 7.89 11.61
CA THR A 58 -2.27 8.15 12.47
C THR A 58 -3.53 7.40 12.05
N GLN A 59 -3.56 6.83 10.83
CA GLN A 59 -4.74 6.19 10.22
C GLN A 59 -5.96 7.12 10.12
N GLN A 60 -5.74 8.43 10.19
CA GLN A 60 -6.82 9.42 10.06
C GLN A 60 -7.13 9.71 8.58
N PRO A 61 -8.40 10.00 8.23
CA PRO A 61 -8.76 10.39 6.87
C PRO A 61 -8.01 11.65 6.44
N LEU A 62 -7.29 11.58 5.31
CA LEU A 62 -6.54 12.71 4.74
C LEU A 62 -7.35 13.37 3.62
N GLU A 63 -7.62 12.63 2.56
CA GLU A 63 -8.29 13.15 1.37
C GLU A 63 -9.05 12.04 0.63
N GLN A 64 -10.07 12.44 -0.14
CA GLN A 64 -10.70 11.55 -1.10
C GLN A 64 -10.07 11.71 -2.47
N ARG A 65 -9.84 10.60 -3.16
CA ARG A 65 -9.23 10.59 -4.50
C ARG A 65 -10.01 9.71 -5.45
N LEU A 66 -9.85 10.02 -6.73
CA LEU A 66 -10.25 9.15 -7.83
C LEU A 66 -9.02 8.39 -8.32
N VAL A 67 -9.10 7.07 -8.40
CA VAL A 67 -7.97 6.22 -8.79
C VAL A 67 -8.38 5.24 -9.89
N PRO A 68 -7.66 5.21 -11.02
CA PRO A 68 -7.89 4.23 -12.07
C PRO A 68 -7.77 2.80 -11.54
N ALA A 69 -8.68 1.93 -11.95
CA ALA A 69 -8.65 0.50 -11.58
C ALA A 69 -7.36 -0.20 -12.04
N VAL A 70 -6.74 0.31 -13.11
CA VAL A 70 -5.46 -0.20 -13.62
C VAL A 70 -4.29 0.06 -12.66
N ASP A 71 -4.40 1.01 -11.74
CA ASP A 71 -3.31 1.28 -10.77
C ASP A 71 -3.36 0.33 -9.56
N MET A 72 -4.33 -0.59 -9.53
CA MET A 72 -4.57 -1.49 -8.40
C MET A 72 -3.76 -2.77 -8.40
N HIS A 73 -2.86 -2.96 -9.38
CA HIS A 73 -2.12 -4.20 -9.59
C HIS A 73 -1.39 -4.72 -8.33
N TYR A 74 -1.06 -3.83 -7.38
CA TYR A 74 -0.32 -4.17 -6.17
C TYR A 74 -1.06 -3.87 -4.86
N TRP A 75 -2.39 -3.74 -4.93
CA TRP A 75 -3.17 -3.44 -3.74
C TRP A 75 -3.48 -4.74 -2.98
N LEU A 76 -3.13 -4.73 -1.71
CA LEU A 76 -3.60 -5.72 -0.75
C LEU A 76 -4.92 -5.22 -0.20
N ILE A 77 -5.92 -6.10 -0.18
CA ILE A 77 -7.29 -5.78 0.23
C ILE A 77 -7.59 -6.45 1.57
N PHE A 78 -8.23 -5.71 2.46
CA PHE A 78 -8.59 -6.12 3.82
C PHE A 78 -10.07 -5.84 4.07
N GLU A 79 -10.71 -6.69 4.88
CA GLU A 79 -12.12 -6.53 5.22
C GLU A 79 -12.38 -5.37 6.19
N ASN A 80 -11.38 -4.97 6.99
CA ASN A 80 -11.53 -3.92 7.99
C ASN A 80 -10.20 -3.18 8.29
N LEU A 81 -10.33 -2.06 9.00
CA LEU A 81 -9.20 -1.20 9.39
C LEU A 81 -8.21 -1.91 10.31
N GLU A 82 -8.67 -2.81 11.19
CA GLU A 82 -7.77 -3.56 12.08
C GLU A 82 -6.84 -4.50 11.33
N GLY A 83 -7.36 -5.19 10.30
CA GLY A 83 -6.57 -6.07 9.43
C GLY A 83 -5.50 -5.29 8.67
N LEU A 84 -5.88 -4.12 8.12
CA LEU A 84 -4.95 -3.21 7.47
C LEU A 84 -3.87 -2.70 8.45
N SER A 85 -4.29 -2.19 9.61
CA SER A 85 -3.37 -1.65 10.64
C SER A 85 -2.34 -2.68 11.08
N ARG A 86 -2.78 -3.93 11.33
CA ARG A 86 -1.88 -5.04 11.68
C ARG A 86 -0.86 -5.31 10.58
N HIS A 87 -1.27 -5.30 9.31
CA HIS A 87 -0.35 -5.48 8.19
C HIS A 87 0.71 -4.38 8.13
N ILE A 88 0.30 -3.12 8.28
CA ILE A 88 1.22 -1.96 8.29
C ILE A 88 2.25 -2.08 9.42
N GLN A 89 1.82 -2.48 10.63
CA GLN A 89 2.72 -2.67 11.77
C GLN A 89 3.71 -3.81 11.54
N ASN A 90 3.29 -4.90 10.90
CA ASN A 90 4.20 -6.00 10.55
C ASN A 90 5.26 -5.53 9.54
N VAL A 91 4.85 -4.82 8.48
CA VAL A 91 5.79 -4.25 7.49
C VAL A 91 6.77 -3.27 8.15
N LYS A 92 6.30 -2.44 9.09
CA LYS A 92 7.16 -1.52 9.86
C LYS A 92 8.24 -2.29 10.62
N ARG A 93 7.86 -3.34 11.37
CA ARG A 93 8.80 -4.17 12.13
C ARG A 93 9.83 -4.86 11.24
N GLU A 94 9.42 -5.37 10.08
CA GLU A 94 10.33 -5.97 9.10
C GLU A 94 11.38 -4.97 8.62
N ILE A 95 10.96 -3.73 8.33
CA ILE A 95 11.87 -2.66 7.91
C ILE A 95 12.84 -2.28 9.03
N GLU A 96 12.35 -2.10 10.26
CA GLU A 96 13.18 -1.80 11.43
C GLU A 96 14.21 -2.90 11.69
N ALA A 97 13.81 -4.17 11.59
CA ALA A 97 14.71 -5.30 11.74
C ALA A 97 15.77 -5.34 10.61
N ALA A 98 15.38 -5.05 9.37
CA ALA A 98 16.32 -4.99 8.24
C ALA A 98 17.34 -3.84 8.40
N ILE A 99 16.90 -2.68 8.89
CA ILE A 99 17.78 -1.55 9.20
C ILE A 99 18.75 -1.93 10.33
N ALA A 100 18.25 -2.55 11.41
CA ALA A 100 19.08 -2.99 12.53
C ALA A 100 20.14 -4.02 12.08
N ALA A 101 19.75 -5.00 11.26
CA ALA A 101 20.65 -6.01 10.71
C ALA A 101 21.73 -5.39 9.79
N ARG A 102 21.36 -4.39 8.97
CA ARG A 102 22.32 -3.65 8.15
C ARG A 102 23.32 -2.87 9.01
N ASN A 103 22.86 -2.29 10.11
CA ASN A 103 23.71 -1.51 11.02
C ASN A 103 24.63 -2.40 11.86
N SER A 104 24.18 -3.60 12.26
CA SER A 104 25.00 -4.56 13.02
C SER A 104 26.02 -5.31 12.15
N GLY A 105 25.72 -5.52 10.86
CA GLY A 105 26.67 -6.09 9.89
C GLY A 105 27.86 -5.18 9.53
N CYS A 106 27.82 -3.90 9.91
CA CYS A 106 28.89 -2.92 9.64
C CYS A 106 30.00 -2.88 10.71
N VAL A 107 29.90 -3.70 11.78
CA VAL A 107 30.81 -3.62 12.95
C VAL A 107 31.97 -4.64 12.87
N HIS A 108 32.19 -5.34 11.76
CA HIS A 108 33.22 -6.40 11.67
C HIS A 108 34.33 -6.22 10.63
N GLU A 109 34.54 -5.01 10.12
CA GLU A 109 35.75 -4.69 9.35
C GLU A 109 36.43 -3.46 9.94
N ARG A 110 37.22 -3.66 11.01
CA ARG A 110 38.35 -2.81 11.40
C ARG A 110 39.29 -3.54 12.34
#